data_AF-A0A3M1S260-F1
#
_entry.id   AF-A0A3M1S260-F1
#
_cell.length_a   1.000
_cell.length_b   1.000
_cell.length_c   1.000
_cell.angle_alpha   90.00
_cell.angle_beta   90.00
_cell.angle_gamma   90.00
#
_symmetry.space_group_name_H-M   'P 1'
#
loop_
_entity.id
_entity.type
_entity.pdbx_description
1 polymer ?
#
loop_
_entity_poly.entity_id
_entity_poly.type
_entity_poly.pdbx_seq_one_letter_code
_entity_poly.pdbx_strand_id
1 'polypeptide(L)'
;AVINMDTVGRLRDQPVSILAAESASEWPHIFRGIGFTTGIATRTIPGASESSDQQSFINAGIPAVQVFTGAHLDYHRPGDTPDKVDADGLVRVATVVREAALYLAERPEPLHFSGEGLGNGTQRETRASAAGNRRRVSLGTVPDFAWQGEGVRVDSVVPGSPAERAGLKPGDVITALDGQPLADLAAFSAALKKYRPGDRVRAEIRRGADRLDVELELAAR
;
A
#
# COMPACT_ATOMS: atom_id res chain seq x y z
N ALA A 1 12.63 -7.64 16.10
CA ALA A 1 11.45 -7.22 15.29
C ALA A 1 11.63 -5.75 14.89
N VAL A 2 11.01 -5.32 13.81
CA VAL A 2 11.13 -3.96 13.26
C VAL A 2 9.77 -3.30 13.09
N ILE A 3 9.67 -2.03 13.48
CA ILE A 3 8.53 -1.18 13.19
C ILE A 3 9.04 -0.10 12.24
N ASN A 4 8.63 -0.16 10.98
CA ASN A 4 8.89 0.89 10.01
C ASN A 4 7.73 1.90 10.03
N MET A 5 8.03 3.18 9.87
CA MET A 5 7.02 4.25 9.78
C MET A 5 7.22 4.98 8.46
N ASP A 6 6.23 4.93 7.59
CA ASP A 6 6.31 5.59 6.29
C ASP A 6 4.93 6.14 5.95
N THR A 7 4.88 7.44 5.64
CA THR A 7 3.65 8.19 5.37
C THR A 7 2.63 8.05 6.50
N VAL A 8 2.98 8.63 7.64
CA VAL A 8 2.18 8.59 8.88
C VAL A 8 1.49 9.92 9.23
N GLY A 9 1.65 10.93 8.40
CA GLY A 9 1.27 12.31 8.71
C GLY A 9 -0.18 12.67 8.43
N ARG A 10 -1.01 11.78 7.87
CA ARG A 10 -2.36 12.15 7.40
C ARG A 10 -3.43 11.13 7.80
N LEU A 11 -3.42 10.72 9.08
CA LEU A 11 -4.36 9.73 9.62
C LEU A 11 -5.84 10.16 9.51
N ARG A 12 -6.18 11.41 9.86
CA ARG A 12 -7.56 11.92 9.87
C ARG A 12 -8.48 10.98 10.65
N ASP A 13 -9.63 10.58 10.11
CA ASP A 13 -10.56 9.69 10.82
C ASP A 13 -10.33 8.19 10.50
N GLN A 14 -9.25 7.86 9.80
CA GLN A 14 -8.94 6.48 9.43
C GLN A 14 -8.28 5.71 10.59
N PRO A 15 -8.40 4.37 10.62
CA PRO A 15 -7.59 3.55 11.52
C PRO A 15 -6.12 3.55 11.08
N VAL A 16 -5.20 3.43 12.05
CA VAL A 16 -3.77 3.24 11.80
C VAL A 16 -3.57 1.91 11.08
N SER A 17 -3.00 1.95 9.87
CA SER A 17 -2.83 0.76 9.05
C SER A 17 -1.48 0.11 9.31
N ILE A 18 -1.49 -1.21 9.52
CA ILE A 18 -0.32 -2.03 9.81
C ILE A 18 -0.14 -3.02 8.68
N LEU A 19 0.82 -2.77 7.80
CA LEU A 19 1.12 -3.62 6.65
C LEU A 19 2.15 -4.69 7.04
N ALA A 20 2.13 -5.81 6.30
CA ALA A 20 2.98 -6.98 6.53
C ALA A 20 2.87 -7.57 7.95
N ALA A 21 1.69 -7.45 8.56
CA ALA A 21 1.42 -7.99 9.89
C ALA A 21 1.57 -9.52 9.93
N GLU A 22 1.49 -10.21 8.80
CA GLU A 22 1.74 -11.65 8.67
C GLU A 22 3.23 -12.04 8.68
N SER A 23 4.15 -11.06 8.81
CA SER A 23 5.58 -11.36 8.99
C SER A 23 5.87 -12.07 10.31
N ALA A 24 4.99 -11.93 11.29
CA ALA A 24 4.99 -12.73 12.52
C ALA A 24 3.57 -12.94 13.03
N SER A 25 3.29 -14.12 13.57
CA SER A 25 1.96 -14.49 14.05
C SER A 25 1.46 -13.59 15.18
N GLU A 26 2.37 -12.96 15.93
CA GLU A 26 2.01 -12.10 17.05
C GLU A 26 1.53 -10.70 16.64
N TRP A 27 1.97 -10.15 15.49
CA TRP A 27 1.66 -8.74 15.16
C TRP A 27 0.17 -8.41 15.16
N PRO A 28 -0.72 -9.22 14.56
CA PRO A 28 -2.15 -8.91 14.58
C PRO A 28 -2.73 -8.86 16.01
N HIS A 29 -2.18 -9.65 16.92
CA HIS A 29 -2.59 -9.65 18.32
C HIS A 29 -2.05 -8.43 19.08
N ILE A 30 -0.79 -8.06 18.82
CA ILE A 30 -0.16 -6.88 19.41
C ILE A 30 -0.96 -5.62 19.07
N PHE A 31 -1.19 -5.37 17.77
CA PHE A 31 -1.88 -4.15 17.36
C PHE A 31 -3.36 -4.15 17.74
N ARG A 32 -4.04 -5.30 17.74
CA ARG A 32 -5.41 -5.41 18.29
C ARG A 32 -5.44 -5.05 19.79
N GLY A 33 -4.47 -5.53 20.56
CA GLY A 33 -4.34 -5.21 21.97
C GLY A 33 -4.12 -3.72 22.21
N ILE A 34 -3.19 -3.10 21.45
CA ILE A 34 -2.92 -1.66 21.51
C ILE A 34 -4.18 -0.86 21.16
N GLY A 35 -4.89 -1.23 20.10
CA GLY A 35 -6.11 -0.54 19.73
C GLY A 35 -7.20 -0.63 20.80
N PHE A 36 -7.28 -1.77 21.50
CA PHE A 36 -8.19 -1.94 22.62
C PHE A 36 -7.81 -1.09 23.84
N THR A 37 -6.53 -1.04 24.22
CA THR A 37 -6.09 -0.32 25.42
C THR A 37 -6.03 1.20 25.25
N THR A 38 -5.70 1.67 24.05
CA THR A 38 -5.55 3.10 23.75
C THR A 38 -6.84 3.74 23.23
N GLY A 39 -7.79 2.94 22.73
CA GLY A 39 -8.96 3.42 21.99
C GLY A 39 -8.64 3.90 20.56
N ILE A 40 -7.39 3.76 20.09
CA ILE A 40 -6.98 4.15 18.75
C ILE A 40 -7.19 2.98 17.80
N ALA A 41 -8.10 3.12 16.84
CA ALA A 41 -8.39 2.06 15.89
C ALA A 41 -7.15 1.68 15.06
N THR A 42 -6.82 0.39 15.02
CA THR A 42 -5.77 -0.19 14.17
C THR A 42 -6.37 -1.19 13.20
N ARG A 43 -5.80 -1.30 12.01
CA ARG A 43 -6.18 -2.30 11.01
C ARG A 43 -4.94 -2.96 10.42
N THR A 44 -4.90 -4.29 10.45
CA THR A 44 -3.86 -5.06 9.76
C THR A 44 -4.22 -5.25 8.30
N ILE A 45 -3.26 -5.00 7.42
CA ILE A 45 -3.36 -5.18 5.98
C ILE A 45 -2.35 -6.27 5.59
N PRO A 46 -2.82 -7.40 5.03
CA PRO A 46 -1.94 -8.41 4.47
C PRO A 46 -1.11 -7.87 3.32
N GLY A 47 0.07 -8.45 3.13
CA GLY A 47 1.06 -8.04 2.16
C GLY A 47 1.94 -6.92 2.67
N ALA A 48 3.21 -6.97 2.30
CA ALA A 48 4.00 -5.75 2.22
C ALA A 48 3.54 -4.99 0.97
N SER A 49 2.99 -3.79 1.13
CA SER A 49 2.91 -2.88 0.00
C SER A 49 4.33 -2.73 -0.55
N GLU A 50 4.54 -3.16 -1.79
CA GLU A 50 5.86 -3.10 -2.43
C GLU A 50 6.50 -1.73 -2.18
N SER A 51 7.69 -1.71 -1.55
CA SER A 51 8.72 -0.65 -1.58
C SER A 51 9.09 0.17 -0.33
N SER A 52 8.71 -0.21 0.90
CA SER A 52 9.28 0.46 2.10
C SER A 52 10.27 -0.42 2.89
N ASP A 53 11.00 0.17 3.83
CA ASP A 53 12.23 -0.40 4.40
C ASP A 53 12.01 -1.69 5.20
N GLN A 54 10.80 -1.94 5.71
CA GLN A 54 10.45 -3.20 6.37
C GLN A 54 10.71 -4.41 5.48
N GLN A 55 10.58 -4.27 4.16
CA GLN A 55 10.76 -5.40 3.24
C GLN A 55 12.18 -5.98 3.30
N SER A 56 13.20 -5.14 3.49
CA SER A 56 14.58 -5.59 3.61
C SER A 56 14.78 -6.48 4.83
N PHE A 57 14.07 -6.22 5.92
CA PHE A 57 14.09 -7.03 7.13
C PHE A 57 13.30 -8.33 6.97
N ILE A 58 12.13 -8.27 6.34
CA ILE A 58 11.32 -9.45 6.01
C ILE A 58 12.12 -10.43 5.14
N ASN A 59 12.82 -9.92 4.12
CA ASN A 59 13.69 -10.72 3.26
C ASN A 59 14.85 -11.41 4.01
N ALA A 60 15.27 -10.84 5.15
CA ALA A 60 16.29 -11.39 6.04
C ALA A 60 15.71 -12.33 7.11
N GLY A 61 14.41 -12.66 7.05
CA GLY A 61 13.73 -13.49 8.05
C GLY A 61 13.49 -12.76 9.38
N ILE A 62 13.48 -11.43 9.38
CA ILE A 62 13.26 -10.61 10.57
C ILE A 62 11.80 -10.12 10.57
N PRO A 63 11.01 -10.40 11.63
CA PRO A 63 9.66 -9.87 11.79
C PRO A 63 9.62 -8.35 11.67
N ALA A 64 8.87 -7.83 10.70
CA ALA A 64 8.76 -6.40 10.47
C ALA A 64 7.38 -5.99 9.96
N VAL A 65 6.93 -4.82 10.39
CA VAL A 65 5.68 -4.20 9.94
C VAL A 65 5.93 -2.79 9.44
N GLN A 66 5.03 -2.27 8.62
CA GLN A 66 4.96 -0.85 8.28
C GLN A 66 3.70 -0.22 8.86
N VAL A 67 3.91 0.88 9.58
CA VAL A 67 2.84 1.79 10.02
C VAL A 67 2.58 2.81 8.92
N PHE A 68 1.34 2.89 8.46
CA PHE A 68 0.92 3.68 7.30
C PHE A 68 -0.44 4.35 7.57
N THR A 69 -0.66 5.54 7.02
CA THR A 69 -1.93 6.28 7.15
C THR A 69 -2.76 6.36 5.87
N GLY A 70 -2.40 5.60 4.84
CA GLY A 70 -3.09 5.63 3.56
C GLY A 70 -2.38 6.54 2.54
N ALA A 71 -2.65 6.29 1.26
CA ALA A 71 -2.21 7.17 0.20
C ALA A 71 -3.19 8.35 0.05
N HIS A 72 -2.73 9.43 -0.57
CA HIS A 72 -3.52 10.62 -0.81
C HIS A 72 -3.17 11.22 -2.17
N LEU A 73 -3.98 12.18 -2.64
CA LEU A 73 -3.79 12.81 -3.95
C LEU A 73 -2.45 13.53 -4.13
N ASP A 74 -1.81 13.95 -3.03
CA ASP A 74 -0.49 14.57 -3.04
C ASP A 74 0.67 13.56 -2.95
N TYR A 75 0.40 12.26 -2.84
CA TYR A 75 1.43 11.24 -2.65
C TYR A 75 2.39 11.21 -3.84
N HIS A 76 3.70 11.29 -3.59
CA HIS A 76 4.74 11.47 -4.62
C HIS A 76 4.59 12.72 -5.49
N ARG A 77 4.06 13.82 -4.95
CA ARG A 77 3.89 15.09 -5.68
C ARG A 77 4.42 16.28 -4.88
N PRO A 78 4.81 17.38 -5.56
CA PRO A 78 5.25 18.61 -4.88
C PRO A 78 4.23 19.21 -3.92
N GLY A 79 2.94 18.87 -4.07
CA GLY A 79 1.88 19.27 -3.15
C GLY A 79 1.91 18.55 -1.79
N ASP A 80 2.85 17.64 -1.55
CA ASP A 80 3.04 17.01 -0.25
C ASP A 80 3.78 17.96 0.71
N THR A 81 3.02 18.89 1.28
CA THR A 81 3.54 20.01 2.06
C THR A 81 3.21 19.89 3.55
N PRO A 82 4.04 20.45 4.46
CA PRO A 82 3.88 20.30 5.91
C PRO A 82 2.54 20.79 6.47
N ASP A 83 1.89 21.78 5.84
CA ASP A 83 0.59 22.32 6.26
C ASP A 83 -0.56 21.32 6.17
N LYS A 84 -0.37 20.23 5.40
CA LYS A 84 -1.39 19.17 5.22
C LYS A 84 -1.27 18.05 6.26
N VAL A 85 -0.25 18.11 7.11
CA VAL A 85 -0.03 17.15 8.20
C VAL A 85 -1.13 17.30 9.26
N ASP A 86 -1.70 16.17 9.64
CA ASP A 86 -2.64 16.03 10.74
C ASP A 86 -1.87 15.80 12.04
N ALA A 87 -1.68 16.87 12.82
CA ALA A 87 -0.93 16.82 14.08
C ALA A 87 -1.58 15.89 15.11
N ASP A 88 -2.90 15.94 15.26
CA ASP A 88 -3.65 15.06 16.18
C ASP A 88 -3.57 13.60 15.72
N GLY A 89 -3.59 13.39 14.40
CA GLY A 89 -3.25 12.10 13.78
C GLY A 89 -1.88 11.58 14.13
N LEU A 90 -0.84 12.42 14.02
CA LEU A 90 0.52 12.04 14.38
C LEU A 90 0.64 11.65 15.85
N VAL A 91 -0.04 12.34 16.77
CA VAL A 91 -0.05 11.95 18.20
C VAL A 91 -0.65 10.56 18.38
N ARG A 92 -1.74 10.24 17.68
CA ARG A 92 -2.34 8.89 17.72
C ARG A 92 -1.40 7.83 17.13
N VAL A 93 -0.78 8.10 15.99
CA VAL A 93 0.21 7.17 15.39
C VAL A 93 1.39 6.96 16.34
N ALA A 94 1.96 8.04 16.89
CA ALA A 94 3.07 7.98 17.83
C ALA A 94 2.70 7.19 19.10
N THR A 95 1.46 7.30 19.57
CA THR A 95 0.96 6.51 20.70
C THR A 95 0.95 5.02 20.35
N VAL A 96 0.39 4.63 19.20
CA VAL A 96 0.37 3.23 18.75
C VAL A 96 1.79 2.67 18.60
N VAL A 97 2.71 3.44 18.00
CA VAL A 97 4.11 3.04 17.82
C VAL A 97 4.82 2.91 19.16
N ARG A 98 4.60 3.83 20.09
CA ARG A 98 5.15 3.80 21.45
C ARG A 98 4.72 2.53 22.18
N GLU A 99 3.43 2.21 22.20
CA GLU A 99 2.91 1.01 22.87
C GLU A 99 3.49 -0.26 22.25
N ALA A 100 3.59 -0.32 20.91
CA ALA A 100 4.22 -1.45 20.22
C ALA A 100 5.71 -1.59 20.59
N ALA A 101 6.46 -0.49 20.62
CA ALA A 101 7.87 -0.48 20.98
C ALA A 101 8.09 -0.91 22.44
N LEU A 102 7.29 -0.41 23.39
CA LEU A 102 7.34 -0.80 24.80
C LEU A 102 7.01 -2.29 24.98
N TYR A 103 5.94 -2.75 24.33
CA TYR A 103 5.58 -4.17 24.36
C TYR A 103 6.74 -5.03 23.85
N LEU A 104 7.36 -4.69 22.72
CA LEU A 104 8.50 -5.44 22.18
C LEU A 104 9.73 -5.41 23.12
N ALA A 105 9.96 -4.31 23.83
CA ALA A 105 11.09 -4.17 24.75
C ALA A 105 10.92 -4.99 26.03
N GLU A 106 9.67 -5.22 26.46
CA GLU A 106 9.35 -5.97 27.68
C GLU A 106 9.08 -7.46 27.42
N ARG A 107 9.04 -7.89 26.15
CA ARG A 107 8.83 -9.30 25.80
C ARG A 107 10.05 -10.14 26.21
N PRO A 108 9.83 -11.28 26.88
CA PRO A 108 10.91 -12.22 27.19
C PRO A 108 11.41 -12.93 25.93
N GLU A 109 10.50 -13.22 24.98
CA GLU A 109 10.81 -13.97 23.77
C GLU A 109 10.69 -13.08 22.52
N PRO A 110 11.60 -13.25 21.54
CA PRO A 110 11.47 -12.64 20.23
C PRO A 110 10.14 -12.98 19.54
N LEU A 111 9.77 -12.18 18.53
CA LEU A 111 8.64 -12.55 17.66
C LEU A 111 9.03 -13.73 16.75
N HIS A 112 8.06 -14.58 16.45
CA HIS A 112 8.25 -15.72 15.56
C HIS A 112 8.01 -15.30 14.12
N PHE A 113 9.06 -15.33 13.29
CA PHE A 113 8.91 -15.09 11.87
C PHE A 113 8.08 -16.20 11.23
N SER A 114 6.89 -15.85 10.73
CA SER A 114 6.07 -16.74 9.90
C SER A 114 6.40 -16.54 8.43
N GLY A 115 6.45 -15.28 7.97
CA GLY A 115 6.82 -14.92 6.59
C GLY A 115 5.99 -15.55 5.46
N GLU A 116 4.93 -16.30 5.80
CA GLU A 116 4.13 -17.04 4.84
C GLU A 116 3.47 -16.08 3.84
N GLY A 117 3.75 -16.27 2.55
CA GLY A 117 3.18 -15.43 1.48
C GLY A 117 3.87 -14.08 1.26
N LEU A 118 4.84 -13.69 2.10
CA LEU A 118 5.57 -12.41 2.00
C LEU A 118 6.81 -12.44 1.09
N GLY A 119 6.97 -13.53 0.34
CA GLY A 119 8.11 -13.78 -0.54
C GLY A 119 9.26 -14.45 0.21
N ASN A 120 9.39 -15.77 0.05
CA ASN A 120 10.61 -16.48 0.40
C ASN A 120 11.72 -16.03 -0.56
N GLY A 121 12.51 -15.05 -0.12
CA GLY A 121 13.80 -14.69 -0.69
C GLY A 121 14.86 -15.78 -0.48
N THR A 122 14.54 -17.06 -0.66
CA THR A 122 15.58 -18.03 -1.02
C THR A 122 16.05 -17.70 -2.42
N GLN A 123 17.16 -16.98 -2.50
CA GLN A 123 18.09 -17.00 -3.63
C GLN A 123 17.44 -17.07 -5.02
N ARG A 124 16.85 -15.97 -5.48
CA ARG A 124 16.82 -15.67 -6.91
C ARG A 124 17.39 -14.28 -7.14
N GLU A 125 18.68 -14.31 -7.44
CA GLU A 125 19.43 -13.33 -8.22
C GLU A 125 19.78 -12.01 -7.53
N THR A 126 20.82 -12.08 -6.69
CA THR A 126 21.92 -11.13 -6.85
C THR A 126 22.42 -11.14 -8.30
N ARG A 127 21.88 -10.27 -9.16
CA ARG A 127 22.59 -9.49 -10.19
C ARG A 127 21.60 -8.73 -11.08
N ALA A 128 21.88 -7.43 -11.24
CA ALA A 128 21.40 -6.54 -12.29
C ALA A 128 19.90 -6.18 -12.30
N SER A 129 19.56 -5.05 -11.68
CA SER A 129 18.92 -3.92 -12.38
C SER A 129 18.61 -2.75 -11.43
N ALA A 130 19.65 -2.09 -10.92
CA ALA A 130 19.54 -0.70 -10.47
C ALA A 130 19.23 0.30 -11.63
N ALA A 131 18.87 -0.21 -12.82
CA ALA A 131 18.39 0.52 -13.99
C ALA A 131 17.14 -0.16 -14.62
N GLY A 132 16.34 -0.89 -13.83
CA GLY A 132 15.11 -1.52 -14.29
C GLY A 132 13.97 -0.51 -14.49
N ASN A 133 13.67 -0.20 -15.76
CA ASN A 133 12.57 0.63 -16.28
C ASN A 133 11.53 1.12 -15.25
N ARG A 134 11.77 2.31 -14.68
CA ARG A 134 10.82 2.99 -13.76
C ARG A 134 9.50 3.20 -14.48
N ARG A 135 8.37 3.04 -13.77
CA ARG A 135 7.03 3.34 -14.31
C ARG A 135 7.01 4.77 -14.85
N ARG A 136 6.80 4.92 -16.16
CA ARG A 136 6.80 6.22 -16.88
C ARG A 136 5.42 6.86 -17.00
N VAL A 137 4.39 6.09 -16.70
CA VAL A 137 3.00 6.47 -16.92
C VAL A 137 2.15 6.36 -15.66
N SER A 138 0.99 7.01 -15.66
CA SER A 138 -0.04 6.80 -14.65
C SER A 138 -1.44 6.97 -15.24
N LEU A 139 -2.41 6.25 -14.66
CA LEU A 139 -3.84 6.50 -14.93
C LEU A 139 -4.32 7.74 -14.17
N GLY A 140 -3.63 8.13 -13.08
CA GLY A 140 -4.07 9.15 -12.14
C GLY A 140 -5.14 8.65 -11.16
N THR A 141 -5.04 7.40 -10.75
CA THR A 141 -5.77 6.84 -9.61
C THR A 141 -4.87 6.74 -8.39
N VAL A 142 -5.46 6.85 -7.21
CA VAL A 142 -4.86 6.47 -5.92
C VAL A 142 -5.47 5.12 -5.53
N PRO A 143 -4.64 4.08 -5.34
CA PRO A 143 -5.14 2.79 -4.91
C PRO A 143 -5.65 2.80 -3.46
N ASP A 144 -6.63 1.94 -3.20
CA ASP A 144 -6.98 1.55 -1.85
C ASP A 144 -6.08 0.39 -1.38
N PHE A 145 -5.14 0.71 -0.51
CA PHE A 145 -4.19 -0.28 0.03
C PHE A 145 -4.83 -1.25 1.03
N ALA A 146 -6.03 -0.96 1.55
CA ALA A 146 -6.75 -1.86 2.45
C ALA A 146 -7.62 -2.88 1.70
N TRP A 147 -7.70 -2.79 0.38
CA TRP A 147 -8.42 -3.74 -0.46
C TRP A 147 -7.72 -5.10 -0.50
N GLN A 148 -8.47 -6.18 -0.20
CA GLN A 148 -7.95 -7.56 -0.18
C GLN A 148 -8.58 -8.45 -1.26
N GLY A 149 -9.44 -7.90 -2.11
CA GLY A 149 -10.04 -8.67 -3.22
C GLY A 149 -9.17 -8.67 -4.46
N GLU A 150 -9.57 -9.46 -5.46
CA GLU A 150 -8.92 -9.47 -6.78
C GLU A 150 -9.05 -8.10 -7.47
N GLY A 151 -7.96 -7.65 -8.10
CA GLY A 151 -7.85 -6.38 -8.81
C GLY A 151 -7.39 -5.22 -7.93
N VAL A 152 -7.32 -4.04 -8.53
CA VAL A 152 -6.90 -2.81 -7.85
C VAL A 152 -8.11 -1.90 -7.61
N ARG A 153 -8.54 -1.79 -6.36
CA ARG A 153 -9.60 -0.85 -5.97
C ARG A 153 -9.08 0.58 -6.00
N VAL A 154 -9.85 1.47 -6.62
CA VAL A 154 -9.60 2.91 -6.67
C VAL A 154 -10.15 3.53 -5.40
N ASP A 155 -9.27 4.11 -4.59
CA ASP A 155 -9.66 4.93 -3.44
C ASP A 155 -10.10 6.33 -3.91
N SER A 156 -9.25 6.99 -4.70
CA SER A 156 -9.54 8.31 -5.26
C SER A 156 -9.02 8.48 -6.69
N VAL A 157 -9.64 9.41 -7.40
CA VAL A 157 -9.29 9.76 -8.78
C VAL A 157 -8.72 11.18 -8.77
N VAL A 158 -7.58 11.36 -9.44
CA VAL A 158 -6.91 12.66 -9.52
C VAL A 158 -7.68 13.56 -10.49
N PRO A 159 -8.01 14.81 -10.11
CA PRO A 159 -8.64 15.76 -11.02
C PRO A 159 -7.80 16.03 -12.27
N GLY A 160 -8.46 16.12 -13.42
CA GLY A 160 -7.83 16.31 -14.74
C GLY A 160 -7.00 15.12 -15.23
N SER A 161 -7.08 13.96 -14.57
CA SER A 161 -6.31 12.78 -14.96
C SER A 161 -6.95 11.98 -16.10
N PRO A 162 -6.19 11.06 -16.74
CA PRO A 162 -6.78 10.08 -17.64
C PRO A 162 -7.96 9.32 -17.03
N ALA A 163 -7.83 8.89 -15.78
CA ALA A 163 -8.87 8.15 -15.07
C ALA A 163 -10.16 8.96 -14.91
N GLU A 164 -10.06 10.24 -14.57
CA GLU A 164 -11.24 11.11 -14.48
C GLU A 164 -11.90 11.30 -15.84
N ARG A 165 -11.11 11.58 -16.90
CA ARG A 165 -11.62 11.73 -18.27
C ARG A 165 -12.30 10.47 -18.79
N ALA A 166 -11.79 9.30 -18.41
CA ALA A 166 -12.37 8.00 -18.73
C ALA A 166 -13.56 7.62 -17.83
N GLY A 167 -13.92 8.47 -16.85
CA GLY A 167 -15.09 8.28 -15.99
C GLY A 167 -14.91 7.24 -14.89
N LEU A 168 -13.67 6.92 -14.49
CA LEU A 168 -13.40 6.12 -13.28
C LEU A 168 -13.86 6.88 -12.04
N LYS A 169 -14.26 6.13 -11.02
CA LYS A 169 -14.80 6.65 -9.77
C LYS A 169 -14.17 5.93 -8.57
N PRO A 170 -14.14 6.57 -7.39
CA PRO A 170 -13.89 5.88 -6.12
C PRO A 170 -14.77 4.62 -5.99
N GLY A 171 -14.17 3.53 -5.56
CA GLY A 171 -14.82 2.22 -5.42
C GLY A 171 -14.79 1.33 -6.67
N ASP A 172 -14.39 1.85 -7.84
CA ASP A 172 -14.13 1.00 -9.00
C ASP A 172 -12.96 0.05 -8.72
N VAL A 173 -13.05 -1.18 -9.22
CA VAL A 173 -11.97 -2.18 -9.12
C VAL A 173 -11.45 -2.48 -10.52
N ILE A 174 -10.20 -2.13 -10.80
CA ILE A 174 -9.55 -2.43 -12.08
C ILE A 174 -9.11 -3.89 -12.06
N THR A 175 -9.67 -4.70 -12.96
CA THR A 175 -9.45 -6.15 -13.01
C THR A 175 -8.57 -6.59 -14.17
N ALA A 176 -8.45 -5.79 -15.23
CA ALA A 176 -7.52 -6.06 -16.33
C ALA A 176 -7.07 -4.78 -17.06
N LEU A 177 -5.94 -4.86 -17.76
CA LEU A 177 -5.46 -3.85 -18.72
C LEU A 177 -5.10 -4.53 -20.04
N ASP A 178 -5.70 -4.10 -21.15
CA ASP A 178 -5.55 -4.70 -22.49
C ASP A 178 -5.67 -6.22 -22.50
N GLY A 179 -6.66 -6.74 -21.76
CA GLY A 179 -6.90 -8.17 -21.60
C GLY A 179 -5.88 -8.91 -20.72
N GLN A 180 -4.90 -8.22 -20.11
CA GLN A 180 -4.02 -8.79 -19.08
C GLN A 180 -4.71 -8.71 -17.71
N PRO A 181 -5.08 -9.84 -17.09
CA PRO A 181 -5.69 -9.84 -15.76
C PRO A 181 -4.74 -9.25 -14.72
N LEU A 182 -5.31 -8.51 -13.77
CA LEU A 182 -4.59 -7.89 -12.67
C LEU A 182 -5.09 -8.50 -11.37
N ALA A 183 -4.23 -9.28 -10.72
CA ALA A 183 -4.56 -9.86 -9.42
C ALA A 183 -4.48 -8.82 -8.30
N ASP A 184 -3.48 -7.94 -8.35
CA ASP A 184 -3.10 -7.04 -7.26
C ASP A 184 -2.36 -5.78 -7.76
N LEU A 185 -1.89 -4.98 -6.81
CA LEU A 185 -1.11 -3.77 -7.07
C LEU A 185 0.24 -4.02 -7.74
N ALA A 186 0.88 -5.15 -7.43
CA ALA A 186 2.17 -5.52 -8.02
C ALA A 186 1.99 -5.82 -9.52
N ALA A 187 0.98 -6.60 -9.87
CA ALA A 187 0.58 -6.89 -11.25
C ALA A 187 0.24 -5.60 -12.01
N PHE A 188 -0.52 -4.69 -11.39
CA PHE A 188 -0.85 -3.39 -11.99
C PHE A 188 0.41 -2.53 -12.23
N SER A 189 1.29 -2.44 -11.23
CA SER A 189 2.57 -1.72 -11.34
C SER A 189 3.45 -2.30 -12.46
N ALA A 190 3.53 -3.63 -12.56
CA ALA A 190 4.27 -4.33 -13.59
C ALA A 190 3.68 -4.12 -15.00
N ALA A 191 2.36 -4.16 -15.14
CA ALA A 191 1.67 -3.89 -16.39
C ALA A 191 1.98 -2.48 -16.91
N LEU A 192 1.90 -1.46 -16.04
CA LEU A 192 2.15 -0.07 -16.42
C LEU A 192 3.59 0.23 -16.86
N LYS A 193 4.58 -0.59 -16.49
CA LYS A 193 5.97 -0.42 -16.96
C LYS A 193 6.13 -0.65 -18.47
N LYS A 194 5.16 -1.30 -19.11
CA LYS A 194 5.20 -1.63 -20.54
C LYS A 194 4.79 -0.46 -21.44
N TYR A 195 4.09 0.53 -20.90
CA TYR A 195 3.48 1.61 -21.67
C TYR A 195 4.26 2.93 -21.60
N ARG A 196 3.93 3.82 -22.52
CA ARG A 196 4.47 5.16 -22.69
C ARG A 196 3.36 6.21 -22.57
N PRO A 197 3.70 7.46 -22.20
CA PRO A 197 2.72 8.54 -22.20
C PRO A 197 2.09 8.70 -23.59
N GLY A 198 0.78 8.87 -23.64
CA GLY A 198 -0.01 8.93 -24.88
C GLY A 198 -0.54 7.58 -25.37
N ASP A 199 -0.05 6.45 -24.83
CA ASP A 199 -0.61 5.13 -25.15
C ASP A 199 -2.06 5.06 -24.68
N ARG A 200 -2.92 4.46 -25.52
CA ARG A 200 -4.30 4.15 -25.15
C ARG A 200 -4.39 2.71 -24.67
N VAL A 201 -5.05 2.53 -23.53
CA VAL A 201 -5.26 1.22 -22.91
C VAL A 201 -6.72 1.03 -22.59
N ARG A 202 -7.23 -0.19 -22.78
CA ARG A 202 -8.55 -0.60 -22.31
C ARG A 202 -8.41 -1.20 -20.92
N ALA A 203 -9.00 -0.56 -19.93
CA ALA A 203 -9.14 -1.13 -18.60
C ALA A 203 -10.50 -1.80 -18.46
N GLU A 204 -10.49 -3.04 -17.97
CA GLU A 204 -11.69 -3.70 -17.48
C GLU A 204 -11.86 -3.34 -16.02
N ILE A 205 -13.04 -2.83 -15.66
CA ILE A 205 -13.35 -2.45 -14.28
C ILE A 205 -14.64 -3.12 -13.80
N ARG A 206 -14.70 -3.35 -12.49
CA ARG A 206 -15.92 -3.70 -11.78
C ARG A 206 -16.41 -2.50 -10.98
N ARG A 207 -17.66 -2.09 -11.21
CA ARG A 207 -18.35 -1.03 -10.48
C ARG A 207 -19.60 -1.61 -9.82
N GLY A 208 -19.53 -1.87 -8.53
CA GLY A 208 -20.58 -2.65 -7.85
C GLY A 208 -20.70 -4.05 -8.46
N ALA A 209 -21.86 -4.37 -9.03
CA ALA A 209 -22.10 -5.64 -9.73
C ALA A 209 -21.74 -5.59 -11.22
N ASP A 210 -21.59 -4.39 -11.79
CA ASP A 210 -21.42 -4.21 -13.23
C ASP A 210 -19.95 -4.39 -13.64
N ARG A 211 -19.75 -4.94 -14.84
CA ARG A 211 -18.45 -4.99 -15.52
C ARG A 211 -18.47 -3.98 -16.66
N LEU A 212 -17.47 -3.11 -16.71
CA LEU A 212 -17.37 -2.02 -17.66
C LEU A 212 -15.98 -2.03 -18.30
N ASP A 213 -15.94 -1.61 -19.56
CA ASP A 213 -14.70 -1.32 -20.27
C ASP A 213 -14.52 0.19 -20.37
N VAL A 214 -13.34 0.66 -20.01
CA VAL A 214 -12.99 2.09 -20.08
C VAL A 214 -11.68 2.26 -20.82
N GLU A 215 -11.68 3.11 -21.85
CA GLU A 215 -10.48 3.45 -22.61
C GLU A 215 -9.79 4.65 -21.95
N LEU A 216 -8.49 4.53 -21.69
CA LEU A 216 -7.68 5.53 -21.01
C LEU A 216 -6.49 5.91 -21.89
N GLU A 217 -6.25 7.20 -22.06
CA GLU A 217 -4.99 7.70 -22.63
C GLU A 217 -4.00 8.00 -21.50
N LEU A 218 -2.95 7.20 -21.38
CA LEU A 218 -2.01 7.24 -20.27
C LEU A 218 -1.22 8.55 -20.23
N ALA A 219 -1.15 9.17 -19.05
CA ALA A 219 -0.35 10.38 -18.85
C ALA A 219 1.05 10.04 -18.35
N ALA A 220 2.01 10.95 -18.58
CA ALA A 220 3.31 10.87 -17.94
C ALA A 220 3.17 10.88 -16.42
N ARG A 221 4.04 10.12 -15.76
CA ARG A 221 4.10 10.09 -14.29
C ARG A 221 4.80 11.33 -13.73
#